data_AF-Q2U8Q0-F1
#
_entry.id   AF-Q2U8Q0-F1
#
_cell.length_a   1.000
_cell.length_b   1.000
_cell.length_c   1.000
_cell.angle_alpha   90.00
_cell.angle_beta   90.00
_cell.angle_gamma   90.00
#
_symmetry.space_group_name_H-M   'P 1'
#
loop_
_entity.id
_entity.type
_entity.pdbx_description
1 polymer ?
#
loop_
_entity_poly.entity_id
_entity_poly.type
_entity_poly.pdbx_seq_one_letter_code
_entity_poly.pdbx_strand_id
1 'polypeptide(L)'
;MSSLPNITNASKGRFTKVFHFDNKHKIEQRARDELLAVTALHPGLFYTNMQWSQYCQRQDDGTVRFCAPIDGNKLADWVDPSYDIGVYAAEIFSLGPEKTAAKTYPVVGPKLSFADFARVFREITSQEATFDPITLDQWGATVAATVGKGYEEDIKQMMEWIAVAPDDKICYGTRDQTEDTSYEDLGVKASTLADWMRRTAWQGPQTGPNGGRWFGLSLPDRKSTKEKGVAKPDPTRIYLMGDPCTSPSIRSSPNGFVRTR
;
A
#
# COMPACT_ATOMS: atom_id res chain seq x y z
N MET A 1 -6.01 -10.39 7.67
CA MET A 1 -5.01 -9.33 8.02
C MET A 1 -4.21 -8.95 6.79
N SER A 2 -3.61 -7.77 6.74
CA SER A 2 -2.65 -7.41 5.67
C SER A 2 -1.22 -7.73 6.12
N SER A 3 -0.39 -8.25 5.21
CA SER A 3 1.00 -8.64 5.43
C SER A 3 1.82 -8.46 4.15
N LEU A 4 3.12 -8.68 4.22
CA LEU A 4 4.06 -8.62 3.10
C LEU A 4 5.01 -9.83 3.15
N PRO A 5 5.64 -10.20 2.02
CA PRO A 5 6.62 -11.27 2.00
C PRO A 5 7.90 -10.88 2.75
N ASN A 6 8.71 -11.88 3.09
CA ASN A 6 10.03 -11.66 3.71
C ASN A 6 11.09 -11.45 2.61
N ILE A 7 11.54 -10.21 2.45
CA ILE A 7 12.49 -9.83 1.40
C ILE A 7 13.90 -10.29 1.74
N THR A 8 14.28 -10.31 3.03
CA THR A 8 15.56 -10.89 3.45
C THR A 8 15.68 -12.34 2.95
N ASN A 9 14.65 -13.16 3.13
CA ASN A 9 14.63 -14.54 2.70
C ASN A 9 14.56 -14.67 1.17
N ALA A 10 13.64 -13.92 0.53
CA ALA A 10 13.47 -13.96 -0.92
C ALA A 10 14.75 -13.55 -1.68
N SER A 11 15.49 -12.59 -1.13
CA SER A 11 16.76 -12.11 -1.69
C SER A 11 17.98 -12.91 -1.26
N LYS A 12 17.81 -14.04 -0.55
CA LYS A 12 18.89 -14.88 0.00
C LYS A 12 19.89 -14.08 0.86
N GLY A 13 19.37 -13.13 1.63
CA GLY A 13 20.16 -12.28 2.54
C GLY A 13 20.83 -11.09 1.87
N ARG A 14 20.55 -10.79 0.60
CA ARG A 14 21.12 -9.61 -0.08
C ARG A 14 20.52 -8.29 0.42
N PHE A 15 19.21 -8.24 0.62
CA PHE A 15 18.49 -7.06 1.09
C PHE A 15 17.91 -7.32 2.48
N THR A 16 18.65 -6.91 3.52
CA THR A 16 18.37 -7.25 4.92
C THR A 16 17.67 -6.14 5.70
N LYS A 17 17.46 -4.98 5.08
CA LYS A 17 16.96 -3.78 5.76
C LYS A 17 15.59 -3.32 5.25
N VAL A 18 14.88 -4.16 4.50
CA VAL A 18 13.47 -3.92 4.14
C VAL A 18 12.58 -4.29 5.33
N PHE A 19 12.76 -3.57 6.43
CA PHE A 19 12.19 -3.87 7.74
C PHE A 19 10.66 -3.83 7.71
N HIS A 20 10.06 -2.90 6.98
CA HIS A 20 8.60 -2.79 6.91
C HIS A 20 7.92 -4.02 6.28
N PHE A 21 8.62 -4.73 5.37
CA PHE A 21 8.17 -6.01 4.83
C PHE A 21 8.38 -7.13 5.85
N ASP A 22 9.64 -7.30 6.28
CA ASP A 22 10.04 -8.43 7.12
C ASP A 22 9.34 -8.42 8.48
N ASN A 23 9.04 -7.24 9.04
CA ASN A 23 8.28 -7.12 10.29
C ASN A 23 6.81 -7.50 10.11
N LYS A 24 6.17 -7.15 8.99
CA LYS A 24 4.80 -7.62 8.71
C LYS A 24 4.77 -9.14 8.54
N HIS A 25 5.75 -9.70 7.83
CA HIS A 25 5.88 -11.15 7.71
C HIS A 25 6.02 -11.84 9.08
N LYS A 26 6.86 -11.31 9.98
CA LYS A 26 7.00 -11.84 11.35
C LYS A 26 5.69 -11.78 12.15
N ILE A 27 4.93 -10.70 12.00
CA ILE A 27 3.60 -10.57 12.64
C ILE A 27 2.65 -11.62 12.07
N GLU A 28 2.66 -11.86 10.76
CA GLU A 28 1.85 -12.90 10.13
C GLU A 28 2.20 -14.30 10.64
N GLN A 29 3.49 -14.65 10.70
CA GLN A 29 3.92 -15.96 11.23
C GLN A 29 3.44 -16.14 12.66
N ARG A 30 3.66 -15.12 13.51
CA ARG A 30 3.17 -15.15 14.89
C ARG A 30 1.66 -15.30 14.98
N ALA A 31 0.90 -14.59 14.14
CA ALA A 31 -0.55 -14.72 14.13
C ALA A 31 -0.99 -16.13 13.74
N ARG A 32 -0.31 -16.77 12.79
CA ARG A 32 -0.60 -18.17 12.39
C ARG A 32 -0.29 -19.17 13.51
N ASP A 33 0.73 -18.90 14.30
CA ASP A 33 1.10 -19.75 15.44
C ASP A 33 0.12 -19.61 16.62
N GLU A 34 -0.38 -18.38 16.86
CA GLU A 34 -1.18 -18.06 18.05
C GLU A 34 -2.71 -18.12 17.83
N LEU A 35 -3.20 -18.01 16.59
CA LEU A 35 -4.63 -17.89 16.29
C LEU A 35 -5.15 -19.09 15.51
N LEU A 36 -6.39 -19.49 15.80
CA LEU A 36 -7.05 -20.65 15.18
C LEU A 36 -7.27 -20.53 13.68
N ALA A 37 -7.50 -19.30 13.19
CA ALA A 37 -7.77 -19.06 11.78
C ALA A 37 -7.20 -17.69 11.36
N VAL A 38 -6.21 -17.71 10.47
CA VAL A 38 -5.61 -16.52 9.88
C VAL A 38 -5.68 -16.61 8.37
N THR A 39 -6.21 -15.58 7.74
CA THR A 39 -6.07 -15.32 6.31
C THR A 39 -5.24 -14.06 6.12
N ALA A 40 -4.19 -14.14 5.31
CA ALA A 40 -3.34 -13.01 4.98
C ALA A 40 -3.68 -12.45 3.59
N LEU A 41 -3.65 -11.14 3.47
CA LEU A 41 -3.69 -10.41 2.20
C LEU A 41 -2.30 -9.83 1.96
N HIS A 42 -1.69 -10.12 0.80
CA HIS A 42 -0.40 -9.58 0.39
C HIS A 42 -0.63 -8.58 -0.74
N PRO A 43 -0.70 -7.27 -0.45
CA PRO A 43 -1.00 -6.28 -1.46
C PRO A 43 0.23 -5.95 -2.32
N GLY A 44 0.00 -5.47 -3.55
CA GLY A 44 1.05 -4.87 -4.38
C GLY A 44 1.41 -3.44 -3.96
N LEU A 45 2.17 -2.74 -4.80
CA LEU A 45 2.41 -1.30 -4.63
C LEU A 45 1.10 -0.51 -4.78
N PHE A 46 0.92 0.54 -3.97
CA PHE A 46 -0.35 1.25 -3.95
C PHE A 46 -0.43 2.30 -5.05
N TYR A 47 -1.52 2.34 -5.81
CA TYR A 47 -1.76 3.43 -6.76
C TYR A 47 -1.82 4.80 -6.08
N THR A 48 -2.29 4.86 -4.82
CA THR A 48 -2.30 6.08 -4.01
C THR A 48 -0.90 6.65 -3.78
N ASN A 49 0.17 5.86 -3.99
CA ASN A 49 1.53 6.35 -3.86
C ASN A 49 1.87 7.45 -4.87
N MET A 50 1.14 7.55 -5.98
CA MET A 50 1.31 8.60 -6.99
C MET A 50 0.99 10.02 -6.49
N GLN A 51 0.54 10.17 -5.25
CA GLN A 51 0.39 11.48 -4.62
C GLN A 51 1.68 11.99 -3.97
N TRP A 52 2.64 11.09 -3.73
CA TRP A 52 3.90 11.44 -3.08
C TRP A 52 4.94 11.90 -4.11
N SER A 53 5.68 12.94 -3.75
CA SER A 53 6.65 13.60 -4.65
C SER A 53 7.79 12.69 -5.10
N GLN A 54 8.12 11.64 -4.35
CA GLN A 54 9.12 10.68 -4.79
C GLN A 54 8.61 9.80 -5.94
N TYR A 55 7.30 9.54 -6.02
CA TYR A 55 6.68 8.74 -7.09
C TYR A 55 6.21 9.59 -8.27
N CYS A 56 5.64 10.76 -8.02
CA CYS A 56 5.04 11.59 -9.05
C CYS A 56 5.06 13.08 -8.68
N GLN A 57 5.35 13.94 -9.66
CA GLN A 57 5.51 15.37 -9.50
C GLN A 57 4.83 16.13 -10.63
N ARG A 58 4.14 17.23 -10.31
CA ARG A 58 3.71 18.19 -11.33
C ARG A 58 4.83 19.20 -11.55
N GLN A 59 5.29 19.31 -12.78
CA GLN A 59 6.32 20.24 -13.20
C GLN A 59 5.74 21.65 -13.41
N ASP A 60 6.61 22.66 -13.51
CA ASP A 60 6.21 24.07 -13.65
C ASP A 60 5.42 24.35 -14.94
N ASP A 61 5.67 23.57 -16.01
CA ASP A 61 4.94 23.64 -17.28
C ASP A 61 3.57 22.91 -17.24
N GLY A 62 3.22 22.32 -16.08
CA GLY A 62 2.01 21.54 -15.88
C GLY A 62 2.14 20.06 -16.20
N THR A 63 3.25 19.60 -16.80
CA THR A 63 3.50 18.20 -17.13
C THR A 63 3.54 17.33 -15.87
N VAL A 64 2.90 16.17 -15.89
CA VAL A 64 2.94 15.20 -14.79
C VAL A 64 4.10 14.22 -15.01
N ARG A 65 5.13 14.31 -14.16
CA ARG A 65 6.30 13.44 -14.19
C ARG A 65 6.11 12.29 -13.21
N PHE A 66 6.07 11.06 -13.70
CA PHE A 66 6.25 9.85 -12.91
C PHE A 66 7.75 9.58 -12.78
N CYS A 67 8.23 9.32 -11.56
CA CYS A 67 9.66 9.45 -11.29
C CYS A 67 10.24 8.46 -10.26
N ALA A 68 9.59 7.32 -10.05
CA ALA A 68 10.18 6.26 -9.20
C ALA A 68 11.59 5.86 -9.69
N PRO A 69 12.54 5.53 -8.79
CA PRO A 69 13.96 5.38 -9.08
C PRO A 69 14.27 4.00 -9.64
N ILE A 70 13.63 3.65 -10.75
CA ILE A 70 13.66 2.31 -11.34
C ILE A 70 13.64 2.40 -12.86
N ASP A 71 14.07 1.32 -13.52
CA ASP A 71 13.93 1.20 -14.96
C ASP A 71 12.46 1.28 -15.38
N GLY A 72 12.16 2.07 -16.41
CA GLY A 72 10.79 2.32 -16.85
C GLY A 72 10.07 1.08 -17.36
N ASN A 73 10.80 0.09 -17.91
CA ASN A 73 10.22 -1.16 -18.39
C ASN A 73 9.99 -2.18 -17.28
N LYS A 74 10.48 -1.90 -16.06
CA LYS A 74 10.35 -2.83 -14.94
C LYS A 74 8.88 -3.06 -14.60
N LEU A 75 8.44 -4.32 -14.53
CA LEU A 75 7.08 -4.64 -14.16
C LEU A 75 6.93 -4.71 -12.65
N ALA A 76 5.83 -4.17 -12.15
CA ALA A 76 5.44 -4.29 -10.74
C ALA A 76 3.96 -4.63 -10.60
N ASP A 77 3.65 -5.24 -9.45
CA ASP A 77 2.29 -5.49 -9.02
C ASP A 77 1.73 -4.25 -8.32
N TRP A 78 0.50 -3.89 -8.63
CA TRP A 78 -0.14 -2.71 -8.07
C TRP A 78 -1.54 -3.00 -7.55
N VAL A 79 -2.05 -2.13 -6.69
CA VAL A 79 -3.38 -2.28 -6.07
C VAL A 79 -3.99 -0.94 -5.72
N ASP A 80 -5.32 -0.85 -5.75
CA ASP A 80 -6.04 0.22 -5.06
C ASP A 80 -6.28 -0.20 -3.60
N PRO A 81 -5.47 0.31 -2.64
CA PRO A 81 -5.62 -0.08 -1.24
C PRO A 81 -6.96 0.33 -0.63
N SER A 82 -7.63 1.35 -1.20
CA SER A 82 -8.88 1.90 -0.67
C SER A 82 -10.11 1.13 -1.12
N TYR A 83 -9.98 0.31 -2.16
CA TYR A 83 -11.09 -0.47 -2.73
C TYR A 83 -10.81 -1.97 -2.65
N ASP A 84 -9.70 -2.44 -3.23
CA ASP A 84 -9.45 -3.87 -3.44
C ASP A 84 -9.28 -4.62 -2.12
N ILE A 85 -8.59 -4.02 -1.15
CA ILE A 85 -8.38 -4.63 0.19
C ILE A 85 -9.72 -4.87 0.88
N GLY A 86 -10.65 -3.91 0.78
CA GLY A 86 -11.98 -4.02 1.37
C GLY A 86 -12.81 -5.11 0.71
N VAL A 87 -12.78 -5.18 -0.62
CA VAL A 87 -13.50 -6.21 -1.40
C VAL A 87 -13.00 -7.61 -1.06
N TYR A 88 -11.68 -7.83 -1.07
CA TYR A 88 -11.10 -9.13 -0.72
C TYR A 88 -11.40 -9.51 0.73
N ALA A 89 -11.26 -8.57 1.67
CA ALA A 89 -11.56 -8.83 3.07
C ALA A 89 -13.04 -9.20 3.29
N ALA A 90 -13.96 -8.51 2.61
CA ALA A 90 -15.40 -8.80 2.69
C ALA A 90 -15.72 -10.23 2.25
N GLU A 91 -15.18 -10.68 1.12
CA GLU A 91 -15.42 -12.05 0.63
C GLU A 91 -14.79 -13.11 1.54
N ILE A 92 -13.59 -12.84 2.08
CA ILE A 92 -12.96 -13.74 3.07
C ILE A 92 -13.87 -13.93 4.29
N PHE A 93 -14.45 -12.85 4.82
CA PHE A 93 -15.37 -12.93 5.95
C PHE A 93 -16.69 -13.61 5.59
N SER A 94 -17.19 -13.41 4.38
CA SER A 94 -18.42 -14.03 3.87
C SER A 94 -18.29 -15.56 3.76
N LEU A 95 -17.15 -16.04 3.26
CA LEU A 95 -16.87 -17.47 3.11
C LEU A 95 -16.50 -18.15 4.42
N GLY A 96 -15.91 -17.40 5.35
CA GLY A 96 -15.55 -17.87 6.68
C GLY A 96 -14.27 -18.72 6.73
N PRO A 97 -13.78 -18.98 7.96
CA PRO A 97 -12.49 -19.60 8.20
C PRO A 97 -12.38 -21.04 7.69
N GLU A 98 -13.49 -21.77 7.56
CA GLU A 98 -13.49 -23.14 7.00
C GLU A 98 -12.92 -23.19 5.57
N LYS A 99 -13.08 -22.10 4.80
CA LYS A 99 -12.60 -22.01 3.41
C LYS A 99 -11.32 -21.20 3.26
N THR A 100 -11.06 -20.26 4.17
CA THR A 100 -10.00 -19.26 3.99
C THR A 100 -8.88 -19.36 5.02
N ALA A 101 -9.02 -20.16 6.08
CA ALA A 101 -7.99 -20.31 7.09
C ALA A 101 -6.68 -20.80 6.45
N ALA A 102 -5.57 -20.30 7.00
CA ALA A 102 -4.21 -20.52 6.54
C ALA A 102 -3.87 -20.01 5.13
N LYS A 103 -4.83 -19.50 4.35
CA LYS A 103 -4.56 -18.99 3.01
C LYS A 103 -3.87 -17.61 3.02
N THR A 104 -3.12 -17.36 1.96
CA THR A 104 -2.56 -16.05 1.64
C THR A 104 -3.01 -15.68 0.24
N TYR A 105 -3.70 -14.55 0.13
CA TYR A 105 -4.21 -14.05 -1.13
C TYR A 105 -3.39 -12.82 -1.58
N PRO A 106 -2.75 -12.88 -2.76
CA PRO A 106 -2.24 -11.71 -3.44
C PRO A 106 -3.38 -10.73 -3.74
N VAL A 107 -3.23 -9.47 -3.35
CA VAL A 107 -4.14 -8.39 -3.77
C VAL A 107 -3.40 -7.53 -4.76
N VAL A 108 -3.32 -8.04 -5.99
CA VAL A 108 -2.51 -7.48 -7.07
C VAL A 108 -3.34 -7.43 -8.36
N GLY A 109 -3.39 -6.25 -8.97
CA GLY A 109 -3.93 -6.08 -10.33
C GLY A 109 -2.95 -6.61 -11.37
N PRO A 110 -3.30 -6.53 -12.67
CA PRO A 110 -2.38 -6.86 -13.74
C PRO A 110 -1.07 -6.08 -13.62
N LYS A 111 0.06 -6.74 -13.90
CA LYS A 111 1.38 -6.10 -13.88
C LYS A 111 1.40 -4.90 -14.82
N LEU A 112 2.06 -3.85 -14.36
CA LEU A 112 2.20 -2.60 -15.10
C LEU A 112 3.66 -2.13 -14.99
N SER A 113 4.21 -1.68 -16.10
CA SER A 113 5.53 -1.05 -16.08
C SER A 113 5.46 0.34 -15.46
N PHE A 114 6.56 0.83 -14.90
CA PHE A 114 6.59 2.18 -14.35
C PHE A 114 6.39 3.26 -15.43
N ALA A 115 6.90 3.04 -16.64
CA ALA A 115 6.70 3.96 -17.76
C ALA A 115 5.24 3.97 -18.27
N ASP A 116 4.52 2.85 -18.15
CA ASP A 116 3.12 2.77 -18.55
C ASP A 116 2.20 3.68 -17.74
N PHE A 117 2.58 4.10 -16.52
CA PHE A 117 1.80 5.07 -15.75
C PHE A 117 1.58 6.37 -16.53
N ALA A 118 2.65 6.91 -17.13
CA ALA A 118 2.57 8.13 -17.94
C ALA A 118 1.65 7.92 -19.15
N ARG A 119 1.74 6.76 -19.80
CA ARG A 119 0.89 6.42 -20.95
C ARG A 119 -0.59 6.34 -20.56
N VAL A 120 -0.94 5.52 -19.57
CA VAL A 120 -2.31 5.35 -19.09
C VAL A 120 -2.88 6.68 -18.57
N PHE A 121 -2.05 7.48 -17.90
CA PHE A 121 -2.45 8.79 -17.41
C PHE A 121 -2.84 9.73 -18.55
N ARG A 122 -2.02 9.83 -19.60
CA ARG A 122 -2.35 10.62 -20.82
C ARG A 122 -3.64 10.13 -21.47
N GLU A 123 -3.82 8.82 -21.61
CA GLU A 123 -5.02 8.23 -22.21
C GLU A 123 -6.30 8.58 -21.46
N ILE A 124 -6.26 8.63 -20.12
CA ILE A 124 -7.45 8.89 -19.29
C ILE A 124 -7.72 10.38 -19.09
N THR A 125 -6.67 11.18 -18.91
CA THR A 125 -6.81 12.59 -18.49
C THR A 125 -6.59 13.58 -19.62
N SER A 126 -6.01 13.16 -20.75
CA SER A 126 -5.52 14.03 -21.82
C SER A 126 -4.49 15.08 -21.36
N GLN A 127 -3.93 14.97 -20.15
CA GLN A 127 -2.85 15.82 -19.66
C GLN A 127 -1.49 15.23 -20.05
N GLU A 128 -0.54 16.09 -20.40
CA GLU A 128 0.83 15.66 -20.68
C GLU A 128 1.50 14.99 -19.47
N ALA A 129 2.17 13.88 -19.73
CA ALA A 129 2.90 13.15 -18.70
C ALA A 129 4.12 12.42 -19.27
N THR A 130 5.13 12.25 -18.41
CA THR A 130 6.38 11.57 -18.74
C THR A 130 6.76 10.59 -17.63
N PHE A 131 7.58 9.60 -17.99
CA PHE A 131 8.35 8.84 -17.00
C PHE A 131 9.81 9.27 -17.10
N ASP A 132 10.32 9.84 -16.02
CA ASP A 132 11.71 10.29 -15.90
C ASP A 132 12.18 10.00 -14.47
N PRO A 133 12.92 8.91 -14.23
CA PRO A 133 13.24 8.43 -12.89
C PRO A 133 14.16 9.39 -12.14
N ILE A 134 13.94 9.57 -10.83
CA ILE A 134 14.93 10.21 -9.95
C ILE A 134 16.00 9.20 -9.51
N THR A 135 17.08 9.66 -8.89
CA THR A 135 18.08 8.75 -8.33
C THR A 135 17.59 8.08 -7.04
N LEU A 136 18.15 6.92 -6.72
CA LEU A 136 17.86 6.21 -5.48
C LEU A 136 18.19 7.05 -4.23
N ASP A 137 19.19 7.93 -4.30
CA ASP A 137 19.54 8.85 -3.21
C ASP A 137 18.50 9.97 -3.06
N GLN A 138 18.02 10.55 -4.16
CA GLN A 138 16.93 11.54 -4.13
C GLN A 138 15.65 10.93 -3.56
N TRP A 139 15.36 9.68 -3.92
CA TRP A 139 14.25 8.91 -3.37
C TRP A 139 14.37 8.73 -1.86
N GLY A 140 15.51 8.21 -1.40
CA GLY A 140 15.78 8.01 0.02
C GLY A 140 15.68 9.31 0.82
N ALA A 141 16.28 10.39 0.32
CA ALA A 141 16.23 11.70 0.96
C ALA A 141 14.81 12.26 1.08
N THR A 142 13.98 12.10 0.03
CA THR A 142 12.58 12.58 0.03
C THR A 142 11.74 11.83 1.07
N VAL A 143 11.91 10.52 1.18
CA VAL A 143 11.23 9.69 2.18
C VAL A 143 11.74 10.03 3.58
N ALA A 144 13.06 10.13 3.76
CA ALA A 144 13.68 10.50 5.03
C ALA A 144 13.19 11.85 5.56
N ALA A 145 12.98 12.83 4.68
CA ALA A 145 12.43 14.13 5.03
C ALA A 145 10.98 14.06 5.52
N THR A 146 10.21 13.07 5.07
CA THR A 146 8.78 12.92 5.37
C THR A 146 8.52 12.04 6.60
N VAL A 147 9.19 10.89 6.70
CA VAL A 147 8.94 9.86 7.73
C VAL A 147 10.11 9.66 8.70
N GLY A 148 11.23 10.36 8.48
CA GLY A 148 12.42 10.32 9.32
C GLY A 148 13.56 9.48 8.76
N LYS A 149 14.78 9.84 9.14
CA LYS A 149 16.04 9.23 8.63
C LYS A 149 16.13 7.72 8.80
N GLY A 150 15.43 7.15 9.78
CA GLY A 150 15.41 5.70 10.00
C GLY A 150 14.82 4.88 8.84
N TYR A 151 14.00 5.51 7.98
CA TYR A 151 13.36 4.85 6.83
C TYR A 151 14.15 4.95 5.52
N GLU A 152 15.21 5.75 5.48
CA GLU A 152 15.96 6.04 4.26
C GLU A 152 16.52 4.77 3.62
N GLU A 153 17.24 3.98 4.42
CA GLU A 153 17.87 2.75 3.95
C GLU A 153 16.86 1.66 3.62
N ASP A 154 15.77 1.60 4.39
CA ASP A 154 14.69 0.63 4.22
C ASP A 154 14.01 0.82 2.86
N ILE A 155 13.64 2.06 2.51
CA ILE A 155 12.96 2.32 1.25
C ILE A 155 13.91 2.22 0.05
N LYS A 156 15.21 2.51 0.23
CA LYS A 156 16.22 2.32 -0.81
C LYS A 156 16.37 0.84 -1.15
N GLN A 157 16.55 -0.02 -0.15
CA GLN A 157 16.66 -1.46 -0.38
C GLN A 157 15.37 -2.07 -0.94
N MET A 158 14.19 -1.52 -0.60
CA MET A 158 12.94 -1.92 -1.24
C MET A 158 12.99 -1.68 -2.75
N MET A 159 13.43 -0.50 -3.20
CA MET A 159 13.55 -0.19 -4.63
C MET A 159 14.64 -1.01 -5.32
N GLU A 160 15.76 -1.26 -4.65
CA GLU A 160 16.81 -2.16 -5.17
C GLU A 160 16.29 -3.60 -5.34
N TRP A 161 15.46 -4.09 -4.41
CA TRP A 161 14.80 -5.38 -4.54
C TRP A 161 13.85 -5.39 -5.73
N ILE A 162 12.96 -4.39 -5.84
CA ILE A 162 11.99 -4.31 -6.94
C ILE A 162 12.73 -4.29 -8.29
N ALA A 163 13.88 -3.62 -8.39
CA ALA A 163 14.67 -3.56 -9.62
C ALA A 163 15.17 -4.94 -10.09
N VAL A 164 15.39 -5.90 -9.18
CA VAL A 164 15.93 -7.24 -9.50
C VAL A 164 14.94 -8.38 -9.29
N ALA A 165 13.75 -8.11 -8.72
CA ALA A 165 12.72 -9.09 -8.50
C ALA A 165 12.28 -9.73 -9.84
N PRO A 166 11.93 -11.03 -9.91
CA PRO A 166 11.51 -11.64 -11.17
C PRO A 166 10.19 -11.05 -11.71
N ASP A 167 10.16 -10.70 -13.00
CA ASP A 167 8.99 -10.07 -13.65
C ASP A 167 7.82 -11.03 -13.89
N ASP A 168 8.10 -12.33 -13.95
CA ASP A 168 7.11 -13.41 -14.12
C ASP A 168 6.42 -13.80 -12.80
N LYS A 169 6.96 -13.37 -11.66
CA LYS A 169 6.42 -13.64 -10.33
C LYS A 169 5.60 -12.48 -9.77
N ILE A 170 4.67 -12.78 -8.87
CA ILE A 170 3.82 -11.82 -8.16
C ILE A 170 4.29 -11.62 -6.71
N CYS A 171 3.60 -10.73 -5.97
CA CYS A 171 3.92 -10.38 -4.59
C CYS A 171 5.36 -9.90 -4.45
N TYR A 172 5.75 -8.87 -5.20
CA TYR A 172 7.14 -8.38 -5.21
C TYR A 172 8.16 -9.44 -5.66
N GLY A 173 7.75 -10.32 -6.58
CA GLY A 173 8.60 -11.35 -7.16
C GLY A 173 8.89 -12.54 -6.24
N THR A 174 8.11 -12.72 -5.17
CA THR A 174 8.34 -13.79 -4.18
C THR A 174 7.44 -15.01 -4.37
N ARG A 175 6.49 -14.98 -5.30
CA ARG A 175 5.49 -16.03 -5.48
C ARG A 175 5.17 -16.28 -6.95
N ASP A 176 4.92 -17.53 -7.34
CA ASP A 176 4.51 -17.86 -8.69
C ASP A 176 3.05 -17.48 -8.95
N GLN A 177 2.74 -17.03 -10.16
CA GLN A 177 1.37 -16.63 -10.54
C GLN A 177 0.35 -17.76 -10.38
N THR A 178 0.79 -19.01 -10.61
CA THR A 178 -0.05 -20.21 -10.47
C THR A 178 -0.45 -20.51 -9.04
N GLU A 179 0.17 -19.86 -8.06
CA GLU A 179 -0.21 -19.96 -6.64
C GLU A 179 -1.28 -18.95 -6.22
N ASP A 180 -1.65 -18.00 -7.09
CA ASP A 180 -2.77 -17.10 -6.81
C ASP A 180 -4.09 -17.82 -7.07
N THR A 181 -4.80 -18.16 -5.98
CA THR A 181 -6.12 -18.78 -6.02
C THR A 181 -7.23 -17.78 -5.69
N SER A 182 -6.93 -16.48 -5.69
CA SER A 182 -7.85 -15.45 -5.23
C SER A 182 -9.15 -15.43 -6.04
N TYR A 183 -9.08 -15.62 -7.35
CA TYR A 183 -10.28 -15.62 -8.18
C TYR A 183 -11.11 -16.89 -8.00
N GLU A 184 -10.46 -18.06 -7.93
CA GLU A 184 -11.10 -19.35 -7.75
C GLU A 184 -11.78 -19.45 -6.38
N ASP A 185 -11.12 -18.95 -5.34
CA ASP A 185 -11.59 -19.05 -3.96
C ASP A 185 -12.58 -17.95 -3.60
N LEU A 186 -12.34 -16.71 -4.02
CA LEU A 186 -13.08 -15.52 -3.57
C LEU A 186 -13.95 -14.89 -4.66
N GLY A 187 -13.76 -15.24 -5.94
CA GLY A 187 -14.51 -14.65 -7.05
C GLY A 187 -14.16 -13.19 -7.36
N VAL A 188 -13.09 -12.65 -6.77
CA VAL A 188 -12.70 -11.23 -6.91
C VAL A 188 -11.38 -11.06 -7.63
N LYS A 189 -11.18 -9.86 -8.21
CA LYS A 189 -9.94 -9.42 -8.86
C LYS A 189 -9.64 -7.99 -8.43
N ALA A 190 -8.36 -7.68 -8.26
CA ALA A 190 -7.93 -6.32 -7.94
C ALA A 190 -8.03 -5.40 -9.16
N SER A 191 -8.14 -4.10 -8.88
CA SER A 191 -8.35 -3.04 -9.87
C SER A 191 -7.12 -2.82 -10.76
N THR A 192 -7.35 -2.41 -12.01
CA THR A 192 -6.29 -1.84 -12.86
C THR A 192 -6.00 -0.39 -12.47
N LEU A 193 -4.89 0.18 -12.97
CA LEU A 193 -4.60 1.61 -12.84
C LEU A 193 -5.75 2.46 -13.41
N ALA A 194 -6.30 2.04 -14.55
CA ALA A 194 -7.40 2.75 -15.19
C ALA A 194 -8.67 2.74 -14.33
N ASP A 195 -8.99 1.61 -13.68
CA ASP A 195 -10.14 1.52 -12.77
C ASP A 195 -9.97 2.46 -11.57
N TRP A 196 -8.78 2.47 -10.96
CA TRP A 196 -8.46 3.39 -9.87
C TRP A 196 -8.57 4.86 -10.30
N MET A 197 -7.98 5.23 -11.44
CA MET A 197 -8.01 6.61 -11.93
C MET A 197 -9.44 7.08 -12.22
N ARG A 198 -10.27 6.24 -12.85
CA ARG A 198 -11.68 6.57 -13.11
C ARG A 198 -12.48 6.67 -11.83
N ARG A 199 -12.30 5.74 -10.90
CA ARG A 199 -13.01 5.71 -9.60
C ARG A 199 -12.68 6.93 -8.73
N THR A 200 -11.43 7.37 -8.75
CA THR A 200 -10.96 8.49 -7.92
C THR A 200 -11.01 9.84 -8.64
N ALA A 201 -11.27 9.84 -9.95
CA ALA A 201 -11.11 11.01 -10.82
C ALA A 201 -9.74 11.69 -10.65
N TRP A 202 -8.68 10.91 -10.39
CA TRP A 202 -7.36 11.45 -10.08
C TRP A 202 -6.76 12.22 -11.27
N GLN A 203 -6.36 13.47 -11.04
CA GLN A 203 -5.86 14.38 -12.07
C GLN A 203 -4.35 14.64 -11.98
N GLY A 204 -3.59 13.84 -11.22
CA GLY A 204 -2.18 14.07 -10.94
C GLY A 204 -1.93 14.59 -9.52
N PRO A 205 -0.66 14.71 -9.09
CA PRO A 205 -0.31 15.27 -7.79
C PRO A 205 -0.66 16.76 -7.72
N GLN A 206 -1.05 17.21 -6.52
CA GLN A 206 -1.41 18.62 -6.27
C GLN A 206 -0.15 19.46 -6.07
N THR A 207 -0.10 20.66 -6.65
CA THR A 207 1.00 21.62 -6.48
C THR A 207 0.86 22.40 -5.17
N GLY A 208 1.78 22.23 -4.22
CA GLY A 208 1.90 23.12 -3.06
C GLY A 208 2.52 22.48 -1.80
N PRO A 209 2.97 23.28 -0.81
CA PRO A 209 3.56 22.80 0.45
C PRO A 209 2.57 22.00 1.34
N ASN A 210 1.31 21.90 0.90
CA ASN A 210 0.22 21.16 1.53
C ASN A 210 -0.20 19.92 0.73
N GLY A 211 0.64 19.39 -0.18
CA GLY A 211 0.39 18.14 -0.92
C GLY A 211 0.17 16.89 -0.05
N GLY A 212 0.28 17.00 1.28
CA GLY A 212 -0.09 15.99 2.26
C GLY A 212 -1.27 16.36 3.20
N ARG A 213 -1.98 17.47 2.97
CA ARG A 213 -3.21 17.82 3.72
C ARG A 213 -4.44 17.39 2.95
N TRP A 214 -4.99 16.26 3.37
CA TRP A 214 -6.34 15.85 2.99
C TRP A 214 -7.38 16.76 3.63
N PHE A 215 -8.51 16.93 2.92
CA PHE A 215 -9.76 17.48 3.44
C PHE A 215 -10.12 16.78 4.76
N GLY A 216 -9.98 17.51 5.86
CA GLY A 216 -10.48 17.15 7.17
C GLY A 216 -11.01 18.42 7.82
N LEU A 217 -12.23 18.34 8.36
CA LEU A 217 -12.85 19.38 9.15
C LEU A 217 -11.84 20.09 10.06
N SER A 218 -11.91 21.41 10.10
CA SER A 218 -11.18 22.27 11.03
C SER A 218 -11.20 21.68 12.45
N LEU A 219 -10.02 21.40 12.99
CA LEU A 219 -9.83 21.11 14.41
C LEU A 219 -9.86 22.44 15.18
N PRO A 220 -10.76 22.64 16.17
CA PRO A 220 -10.60 23.72 17.13
C PRO A 220 -9.50 23.40 18.14
N ASP A 221 -8.83 24.45 18.61
CA ASP A 221 -7.73 24.43 19.57
C ASP A 221 -7.94 23.52 20.79
N ARG A 222 -6.92 22.69 21.09
CA ARG A 222 -6.88 21.86 22.31
C ARG A 222 -6.45 22.70 23.52
N LYS A 223 -7.39 22.99 24.42
CA LYS A 223 -7.07 23.18 25.84
C LYS A 223 -6.85 21.81 26.51
N SER A 224 -5.75 21.76 27.27
CA SER A 224 -5.29 20.68 28.14
C SER A 224 -6.39 20.06 29.02
N THR A 225 -6.52 18.73 28.98
CA THR A 225 -7.06 17.94 30.09
C THR A 225 -6.36 16.57 30.14
N LYS A 226 -5.99 16.15 31.35
CA LYS A 226 -5.31 14.89 31.71
C LYS A 226 -6.33 13.74 31.85
N GLU A 227 -6.04 12.56 31.31
CA GLU A 227 -6.65 11.27 31.69
C GLU A 227 -5.53 10.20 31.70
N LYS A 228 -5.25 9.48 32.79
CA LYS A 228 -5.99 8.37 33.45
C LYS A 228 -6.12 7.09 32.59
N GLY A 229 -5.39 6.04 33.00
CA GLY A 229 -5.79 4.63 32.97
C GLY A 229 -5.79 3.90 31.62
N VAL A 230 -4.83 2.99 31.43
CA VAL A 230 -4.76 2.07 30.27
C VAL A 230 -5.79 0.94 30.43
N ALA A 231 -6.78 0.88 29.54
CA ALA A 231 -7.72 -0.24 29.41
C ALA A 231 -7.12 -1.35 28.50
N LYS A 232 -7.40 -2.62 28.83
CA LYS A 232 -6.98 -3.80 28.04
C LYS A 232 -7.77 -3.91 26.72
N PRO A 233 -7.18 -4.48 25.66
CA PRO A 233 -7.80 -4.57 24.33
C PRO A 233 -8.93 -5.61 24.28
N ASP A 234 -9.96 -5.28 23.49
CA ASP A 234 -11.17 -6.08 23.23
C ASP A 234 -10.91 -7.10 22.10
N PRO A 235 -11.18 -8.41 22.32
CA PRO A 235 -10.91 -9.48 21.35
C PRO A 235 -11.82 -9.43 20.10
N THR A 236 -12.81 -8.56 20.03
CA THR A 236 -13.69 -8.40 18.85
C THR A 236 -13.29 -7.28 17.90
N ARG A 237 -12.18 -6.56 18.18
CA ARG A 237 -11.69 -5.46 17.34
C ARG A 237 -10.64 -5.90 16.31
N ILE A 238 -10.92 -5.59 15.05
CA ILE A 238 -10.00 -5.77 13.92
C ILE A 238 -8.93 -4.66 13.97
N TYR A 239 -7.66 -5.05 14.04
CA TYR A 239 -6.53 -4.14 13.85
C TYR A 239 -6.04 -4.21 12.41
N LEU A 240 -6.42 -3.23 11.58
CA LEU A 240 -5.79 -3.00 10.28
C LEU A 240 -4.51 -2.18 10.51
N MET A 241 -3.36 -2.84 10.58
CA MET A 241 -2.05 -2.18 10.59
C MET A 241 -1.72 -1.73 9.15
N GLY A 242 -2.16 -0.51 8.81
CA GLY A 242 -1.77 0.17 7.57
C GLY A 242 -0.26 0.41 7.49
N ASP A 243 0.25 0.62 6.29
CA ASP A 243 1.64 1.05 6.11
C ASP A 243 1.86 2.42 6.77
N PRO A 244 2.99 2.62 7.47
CA PRO A 244 3.32 3.92 8.06
C PRO A 244 3.54 5.00 7.01
N CYS A 245 3.69 4.64 5.73
CA CYS A 245 3.69 5.57 4.61
C CYS A 245 2.28 5.90 4.06
N THR A 246 1.21 5.21 4.46
CA THR A 246 -0.09 5.31 3.78
C THR A 246 -1.33 5.26 4.70
N SER A 247 -1.25 5.50 6.01
CA SER A 247 -2.48 5.58 6.82
C SER A 247 -2.40 6.59 7.98
N PRO A 248 -3.32 7.57 8.05
CA PRO A 248 -3.63 8.25 9.30
C PRO A 248 -4.41 7.30 10.20
N SER A 249 -4.11 7.32 11.49
CA SER A 249 -4.82 6.57 12.53
C SER A 249 -6.33 6.78 12.44
N ILE A 250 -7.11 5.70 12.26
CA ILE A 250 -8.57 5.70 12.45
C ILE A 250 -8.84 6.02 13.93
N ARG A 251 -9.36 7.22 14.22
CA ARG A 251 -9.91 7.53 15.55
C ARG A 251 -11.34 7.04 15.62
N SER A 252 -11.61 6.13 16.56
CA SER A 252 -12.96 5.90 17.07
C SER A 252 -13.43 7.14 17.82
N SER A 253 -14.52 7.78 17.39
CA SER A 253 -15.25 8.74 18.22
C SER A 253 -16.17 7.98 19.19
N PRO A 254 -16.15 8.28 20.51
CA PRO A 254 -17.12 7.79 21.45
C PRO A 254 -18.31 8.74 21.43
N ASN A 255 -19.44 8.34 20.88
CA ASN A 255 -20.75 8.85 21.28
C ASN A 255 -21.82 7.89 20.80
N GLY A 256 -22.36 7.14 21.76
CA GLY A 256 -23.59 6.38 21.56
C GLY A 256 -24.76 7.34 21.37
N PHE A 257 -25.62 7.02 20.42
CA PHE A 257 -27.02 7.41 20.51
C PHE A 257 -27.87 6.20 20.16
N VAL A 258 -28.45 5.61 21.20
CA VAL A 258 -29.53 4.64 21.11
C VAL A 258 -30.76 5.40 20.63
N ARG A 259 -31.37 4.95 19.53
CA ARG A 259 -32.78 5.19 19.28
C ARG A 259 -33.47 3.84 19.09
N THR A 260 -34.19 3.44 20.13
CA THR A 260 -35.19 2.38 20.09
C THR A 260 -36.53 3.00 19.66
N ARG A 261 -37.14 2.34 18.67
CA ARG A 261 -38.46 2.55 18.04
C ARG A 261 -38.62 3.78 17.17
#